data_AF-A0AA96YE34-F1
#
_entry.id   AF-A0AA96YE34-F1
#
_cell.length_a   1.000
_cell.length_b   1.000
_cell.length_c   1.000
_cell.angle_alpha   90.00
_cell.angle_beta   90.00
_cell.angle_gamma   90.00
#
_symmetry.space_group_name_H-M   'P 1'
#
loop_
_entity.id
_entity.type
_entity.pdbx_description
1 polymer ?
#
loop_
_entity_poly.entity_id
_entity_poly.type
_entity_poly.pdbx_seq_one_letter_code
_entity_poly.pdbx_strand_id
1 'polypeptide(L)'
;MQKISAWTDLATPAGAYRYGSLVGGVAPTPLKAEWLNMVQDELCNFILAYLPALDKDDNAQMLKAAQKMVANFALKATTLAGYGILDAYTKVQTDYLLSQKANWAITLGGYGITDAYTKTEINTLLNSKANNAITLAGYGIGDAYTKSETESRLSTKQDLNTAGFGSSASWERDGSTGAVQQYGVFNMAAGPNEQTIPFPVSFPTACRYVGLTNMEDSPAEGNIVRILRWTNSSVTILNSGGNTSTAYTWHAKGN
;
A
#
# COMPACT_ATOMS: atom_id res chain seq x y z
N MET A 1 -36.71 -25.25 -71.06
CA MET A 1 -38.04 -25.35 -71.72
C MET A 1 -38.43 -24.11 -72.54
N GLN A 2 -38.75 -24.29 -73.82
CA GLN A 2 -39.29 -23.25 -74.71
C GLN A 2 -40.82 -23.14 -74.60
N LYS A 3 -41.37 -21.94 -74.84
CA LYS A 3 -42.83 -21.73 -74.92
C LYS A 3 -43.40 -22.26 -76.24
N ILE A 4 -44.70 -22.55 -76.28
CA ILE A 4 -45.38 -23.06 -77.49
C ILE A 4 -45.29 -22.08 -78.68
N SER A 5 -45.17 -20.78 -78.42
CA SER A 5 -44.96 -19.77 -79.48
C SER A 5 -43.64 -19.86 -80.23
N ALA A 6 -42.65 -20.60 -79.72
CA ALA A 6 -41.44 -20.91 -80.48
C ALA A 6 -41.70 -21.92 -81.62
N TRP A 7 -42.86 -22.58 -81.61
CA TRP A 7 -43.21 -23.68 -82.51
C TRP A 7 -44.49 -23.41 -83.32
N THR A 8 -45.19 -22.32 -83.03
CA THR A 8 -46.38 -21.86 -83.78
C THR A 8 -46.68 -20.39 -83.53
N ASP A 9 -47.03 -19.67 -84.58
CA ASP A 9 -47.49 -18.28 -84.50
C ASP A 9 -48.94 -18.17 -83.99
N LEU A 10 -49.65 -19.31 -83.84
CA LEU A 10 -51.01 -19.37 -83.33
C LEU A 10 -51.04 -19.40 -81.79
N ALA A 11 -50.29 -18.51 -81.14
CA ALA A 11 -50.20 -18.38 -79.69
C ALA A 11 -50.76 -17.02 -79.22
N THR A 12 -50.90 -16.84 -77.91
CA THR A 12 -51.15 -15.51 -77.34
C THR A 12 -49.92 -14.62 -77.49
N PRO A 13 -50.03 -13.28 -77.37
CA PRO A 13 -48.87 -12.39 -77.35
C PRO A 13 -47.85 -12.71 -76.24
N ALA A 14 -48.29 -13.35 -75.15
CA ALA A 14 -47.42 -13.82 -74.06
C ALA A 14 -46.73 -15.17 -74.35
N GLY A 15 -46.98 -15.75 -75.53
CA GLY A 15 -46.41 -17.00 -76.01
C GLY A 15 -47.07 -18.27 -75.46
N ALA A 16 -48.30 -18.17 -74.95
CA ALA A 16 -49.05 -19.28 -74.35
C ALA A 16 -50.13 -19.84 -75.29
N TYR A 17 -50.74 -20.96 -74.90
CA TYR A 17 -51.90 -21.53 -75.57
C TYR A 17 -53.06 -20.53 -75.61
N ARG A 18 -53.72 -20.41 -76.76
CA ARG A 18 -54.93 -19.61 -76.98
C ARG A 18 -56.09 -20.51 -77.39
N TYR A 19 -57.27 -20.17 -76.90
CA TYR A 19 -58.51 -20.79 -77.37
C TYR A 19 -58.83 -20.37 -78.80
N GLY A 20 -59.47 -21.26 -79.55
CA GLY A 20 -60.05 -20.94 -80.84
C GLY A 20 -61.44 -20.31 -80.66
N SER A 21 -61.86 -19.49 -81.63
CA SER A 21 -63.23 -18.96 -81.68
C SER A 21 -63.79 -19.09 -83.09
N LEU A 22 -64.90 -19.82 -83.21
CA LEU A 22 -65.63 -19.98 -84.47
C LEU A 22 -66.25 -18.65 -84.94
N VAL A 23 -66.71 -17.82 -83.99
CA VAL A 23 -67.32 -16.51 -84.26
C VAL A 23 -66.27 -15.46 -84.64
N GLY A 24 -65.07 -15.56 -84.06
CA GLY A 24 -63.96 -14.63 -84.32
C GLY A 24 -63.01 -15.03 -85.44
N GLY A 25 -63.22 -16.19 -86.07
CA GLY A 25 -62.30 -16.72 -87.10
C GLY A 25 -60.88 -17.02 -86.59
N VAL A 26 -60.68 -17.12 -85.27
CA VAL A 26 -59.35 -17.32 -84.67
C VAL A 26 -59.11 -18.81 -84.45
N ALA A 27 -58.08 -19.35 -85.11
CA ALA A 27 -57.67 -20.74 -84.90
C ALA A 27 -57.06 -20.95 -83.49
N PRO A 28 -57.41 -22.05 -82.79
CA PRO A 28 -56.78 -22.42 -81.52
C PRO A 28 -55.29 -22.73 -81.70
N THR A 29 -54.52 -22.66 -80.62
CA THR A 29 -53.12 -23.13 -80.65
C THR A 29 -53.09 -24.65 -80.88
N PRO A 30 -52.42 -25.13 -81.93
CA PRO A 30 -52.29 -26.56 -82.15
C PRO A 30 -51.34 -27.21 -81.13
N LEU A 31 -51.59 -28.46 -80.77
CA LEU A 31 -50.62 -29.28 -80.04
C LEU A 31 -49.50 -29.69 -80.99
N LYS A 32 -48.27 -29.30 -80.67
CA LYS A 32 -47.07 -29.63 -81.45
C LYS A 32 -46.33 -30.80 -80.80
N ALA A 33 -46.02 -31.82 -81.59
CA ALA A 33 -45.35 -33.03 -81.11
C ALA A 33 -43.96 -32.71 -80.53
N GLU A 34 -43.27 -31.77 -81.13
CA GLU A 34 -41.94 -31.31 -80.71
C GLU A 34 -41.99 -30.64 -79.33
N TRP A 35 -43.03 -29.85 -79.05
CA TRP A 35 -43.24 -29.25 -77.74
C TRP A 35 -43.58 -30.32 -76.69
N LEU A 36 -44.42 -31.30 -77.04
CA LEU A 36 -44.75 -32.43 -76.16
C LEU A 36 -43.52 -33.29 -75.83
N ASN A 37 -42.68 -33.58 -76.84
CA ASN A 37 -41.43 -34.31 -76.65
C ASN A 37 -40.45 -33.55 -75.76
N MET A 38 -40.30 -32.23 -75.96
CA MET A 38 -39.45 -31.40 -75.09
C MET A 38 -39.94 -31.41 -73.63
N VAL A 39 -41.25 -31.30 -73.40
CA VAL A 39 -41.82 -31.40 -72.04
C VAL A 39 -41.55 -32.79 -71.45
N GLN A 40 -41.75 -33.85 -72.24
CA GLN A 40 -41.46 -35.22 -71.82
C GLN A 40 -39.99 -35.39 -71.44
N ASP A 41 -39.06 -34.92 -72.27
CA ASP A 41 -37.63 -35.04 -72.03
C ASP A 41 -37.20 -34.30 -70.75
N GLU A 42 -37.72 -33.11 -70.48
CA GLU A 42 -37.45 -32.37 -69.24
C GLU A 42 -37.95 -33.13 -68.00
N LEU A 43 -39.14 -33.72 -68.06
CA LEU A 43 -39.68 -34.55 -66.97
C LEU A 43 -38.85 -35.83 -66.78
N CYS A 44 -38.50 -36.52 -67.87
CA CYS A 44 -37.66 -37.71 -67.83
C CYS A 44 -36.25 -37.40 -67.28
N ASN A 45 -35.63 -36.30 -67.71
CA ASN A 45 -34.33 -35.86 -67.23
C ASN A 45 -34.35 -35.51 -65.73
N PHE A 46 -35.41 -34.86 -65.25
CA PHE A 46 -35.59 -34.61 -63.83
C PHE A 46 -35.67 -35.93 -63.04
N ILE A 47 -36.42 -36.92 -63.53
CA ILE A 47 -36.51 -38.23 -62.90
C ILE A 47 -35.14 -38.91 -62.85
N LEU A 48 -34.43 -38.95 -63.97
CA LEU A 48 -33.12 -39.60 -64.09
C LEU A 48 -32.02 -38.91 -63.29
N ALA A 49 -32.17 -37.63 -62.94
CA ALA A 49 -31.24 -36.94 -62.04
C ALA A 49 -31.24 -37.50 -60.61
N TYR A 50 -32.33 -38.14 -60.18
CA TYR A 50 -32.51 -38.61 -58.80
C TYR A 50 -32.86 -40.11 -58.67
N LEU A 51 -33.38 -40.73 -59.72
CA LEU A 51 -33.74 -42.16 -59.80
C LEU A 51 -32.84 -42.89 -60.82
N PRO A 52 -32.56 -44.19 -60.63
CA PRO A 52 -31.61 -44.92 -61.46
C PRO A 52 -32.06 -45.14 -62.90
N ALA A 53 -33.38 -45.21 -63.15
CA ALA A 53 -33.97 -45.44 -64.47
C ALA A 53 -35.43 -44.98 -64.50
N LEU A 54 -35.98 -44.85 -65.71
CA LEU A 54 -37.42 -44.68 -65.94
C LEU A 54 -38.13 -46.03 -65.85
N ASP A 55 -39.28 -46.06 -65.20
CA ASP A 55 -40.14 -47.23 -65.02
C ASP A 55 -41.55 -46.95 -65.55
N LYS A 56 -41.91 -47.59 -66.66
CA LYS A 56 -43.22 -47.41 -67.30
C LYS A 56 -44.40 -47.85 -66.42
N ASP A 57 -44.16 -48.72 -65.44
CA ASP A 57 -45.18 -49.27 -64.56
C ASP A 57 -45.36 -48.41 -63.28
N ASP A 58 -44.53 -47.38 -63.10
CA ASP A 58 -44.57 -46.45 -61.96
C ASP A 58 -45.06 -45.05 -62.36
N ASN A 59 -46.29 -44.71 -61.97
CA ASN A 59 -46.86 -43.38 -62.21
C ASN A 59 -46.48 -42.33 -61.15
N ALA A 60 -45.68 -42.70 -60.13
CA ALA A 60 -45.25 -41.80 -59.04
C ALA A 60 -43.79 -41.35 -59.16
N GLN A 61 -43.12 -41.60 -60.28
CA GLN A 61 -41.69 -41.30 -60.45
C GLN A 61 -41.33 -39.83 -60.26
N MET A 62 -42.13 -38.90 -60.78
CA MET A 62 -41.92 -37.46 -60.56
C MET A 62 -41.94 -37.11 -59.07
N LEU A 63 -42.86 -37.71 -58.30
CA LEU A 63 -42.95 -37.52 -56.86
C LEU A 63 -41.73 -38.12 -56.14
N LYS A 64 -41.33 -39.35 -56.50
CA LYS A 64 -40.16 -40.03 -55.92
C LYS A 64 -38.87 -39.26 -56.18
N ALA A 65 -38.69 -38.73 -57.40
CA ALA A 65 -37.55 -37.90 -57.75
C ALA A 65 -37.51 -36.60 -56.93
N ALA A 66 -38.66 -35.92 -56.80
CA ALA A 66 -38.76 -34.72 -55.96
C ALA A 66 -38.49 -35.01 -54.48
N GLN A 67 -38.99 -36.12 -53.94
CA GLN A 67 -38.71 -36.56 -52.57
C GLN A 67 -37.22 -36.80 -52.34
N LYS A 68 -36.51 -37.42 -53.30
CA LYS A 68 -35.07 -37.64 -53.22
C LYS A 68 -34.26 -36.35 -53.34
N MET A 69 -34.68 -35.42 -54.20
CA MET A 69 -34.05 -34.10 -54.30
C MET A 69 -34.01 -33.40 -52.95
N VAL A 70 -35.11 -33.42 -52.21
CA VAL A 70 -35.21 -32.72 -50.92
C VAL A 70 -34.71 -33.54 -49.72
N ALA A 71 -34.44 -34.84 -49.89
CA ALA A 71 -34.01 -35.73 -48.80
C ALA A 71 -32.68 -35.32 -48.14
N ASN A 72 -31.81 -34.62 -48.88
CA ASN A 72 -30.54 -34.11 -48.38
C ASN A 72 -30.64 -32.69 -47.79
N PHE A 73 -31.81 -32.06 -47.84
CA PHE A 73 -32.06 -30.76 -47.22
C PHE A 73 -32.76 -30.96 -45.89
N ALA A 74 -32.13 -30.53 -44.80
CA ALA A 74 -32.73 -30.59 -43.49
C ALA A 74 -33.88 -29.57 -43.38
N LEU A 75 -35.12 -30.06 -43.33
CA LEU A 75 -36.31 -29.19 -43.35
C LEU A 75 -36.44 -28.34 -42.06
N LYS A 76 -36.02 -28.87 -40.90
CA LYS A 76 -35.81 -28.15 -39.61
C LYS A 76 -34.92 -29.00 -38.69
N ALA A 77 -33.60 -28.86 -38.79
CA ALA A 77 -32.70 -29.50 -37.83
C ALA A 77 -32.47 -28.60 -36.61
N THR A 78 -32.40 -29.21 -35.42
CA THR A 78 -32.02 -28.53 -34.17
C THR A 78 -30.54 -28.73 -33.81
N THR A 79 -29.81 -29.47 -34.65
CA THR A 79 -28.39 -29.80 -34.45
C THR A 79 -27.58 -29.47 -35.69
N LEU A 80 -26.29 -29.17 -35.50
CA LEU A 80 -25.35 -28.86 -36.58
C LEU A 80 -25.17 -30.07 -37.52
N ALA A 81 -25.09 -31.29 -36.96
CA ALA A 81 -25.05 -32.52 -37.74
C ALA A 81 -26.29 -32.71 -38.63
N GLY A 82 -27.47 -32.27 -38.16
CA GLY A 82 -28.68 -32.28 -38.97
C GLY A 82 -28.61 -31.37 -40.20
N TYR A 83 -27.82 -30.29 -40.16
CA TYR A 83 -27.53 -29.44 -41.33
C TYR A 83 -26.33 -29.92 -42.15
N GLY A 84 -25.74 -31.09 -41.84
CA GLY A 84 -24.53 -31.59 -42.50
C GLY A 84 -23.24 -30.88 -42.08
N ILE A 85 -23.26 -30.09 -41.00
CA ILE A 85 -22.06 -29.43 -40.45
C ILE A 85 -21.39 -30.42 -39.50
N LEU A 86 -20.30 -31.04 -39.96
CA LEU A 86 -19.57 -32.08 -39.21
C LEU A 86 -18.29 -31.58 -38.54
N ASP A 87 -17.74 -30.45 -38.98
CA ASP A 87 -16.47 -29.88 -38.47
C ASP A 87 -16.69 -28.71 -37.50
N ALA A 88 -17.76 -28.79 -36.71
CA ALA A 88 -18.07 -27.79 -35.68
C ALA A 88 -18.01 -28.40 -34.29
N TYR A 89 -17.51 -27.62 -33.33
CA TYR A 89 -17.52 -28.03 -31.93
C TYR A 89 -18.95 -28.16 -31.41
N THR A 90 -19.25 -29.29 -30.79
CA THR A 90 -20.49 -29.50 -30.04
C THR A 90 -20.45 -28.75 -28.72
N LYS A 91 -21.62 -28.42 -28.18
CA LYS A 91 -21.74 -27.83 -26.83
C LYS A 91 -20.96 -28.66 -25.78
N VAL A 92 -21.04 -29.99 -25.85
CA VAL A 92 -20.36 -30.88 -24.91
C VAL A 92 -18.83 -30.78 -25.03
N GLN A 93 -18.29 -30.75 -26.26
CA GLN A 93 -16.84 -30.58 -26.46
C GLN A 93 -16.37 -29.22 -25.95
N THR A 94 -17.13 -28.15 -26.22
CA THR A 94 -16.81 -26.81 -25.73
C THR A 94 -16.86 -26.74 -24.20
N ASP A 95 -17.92 -27.28 -23.58
CA ASP A 95 -18.05 -27.33 -22.13
C ASP A 95 -16.89 -28.12 -21.49
N TYR A 96 -16.48 -29.24 -22.10
CA TYR A 96 -15.32 -30.01 -21.65
C TYR A 96 -14.02 -29.20 -21.74
N LEU A 97 -13.70 -28.63 -22.92
CA LEU A 97 -12.49 -27.80 -23.10
C LEU A 97 -12.47 -26.58 -22.17
N LEU A 98 -13.62 -25.96 -21.95
CA LEU A 98 -13.75 -24.84 -21.02
C LEU A 98 -13.57 -25.30 -19.57
N SER A 99 -14.12 -26.45 -19.17
CA SER A 99 -13.92 -27.01 -17.83
C SER A 99 -12.45 -27.31 -17.56
N GLN A 100 -11.72 -27.80 -18.56
CA GLN A 100 -10.27 -28.01 -18.49
C GLN A 100 -9.54 -26.67 -18.29
N LYS A 101 -10.04 -25.55 -18.83
CA LYS A 101 -9.43 -24.24 -18.65
C LYS A 101 -9.87 -23.52 -17.36
N ALA A 102 -11.10 -23.73 -16.90
CA ALA A 102 -11.74 -22.94 -15.84
C ALA A 102 -11.68 -23.59 -14.45
N ASN A 103 -11.58 -24.92 -14.34
CA ASN A 103 -11.77 -25.63 -13.06
C ASN A 103 -10.50 -26.04 -12.31
N TRP A 104 -9.31 -25.63 -12.73
CA TRP A 104 -8.11 -26.28 -12.19
C TRP A 104 -7.44 -25.59 -11.01
N ALA A 105 -7.92 -24.45 -10.53
CA ALA A 105 -7.24 -23.82 -9.41
C ALA A 105 -8.04 -22.80 -8.63
N ILE A 106 -7.90 -22.87 -7.31
CA ILE A 106 -8.13 -21.73 -6.41
C ILE A 106 -6.82 -20.98 -6.11
N THR A 107 -5.73 -21.30 -6.82
CA THR A 107 -4.39 -20.75 -6.63
C THR A 107 -3.87 -20.15 -7.94
N LEU A 108 -3.00 -19.15 -7.84
CA LEU A 108 -2.35 -18.49 -8.99
C LEU A 108 -1.60 -19.51 -9.87
N GLY A 109 -0.87 -20.45 -9.26
CA GLY A 109 -0.09 -21.46 -9.97
C GLY A 109 -0.95 -22.41 -10.81
N GLY A 110 -2.15 -22.77 -10.36
CA GLY A 110 -3.02 -23.63 -11.18
C GLY A 110 -3.76 -22.88 -12.30
N TYR A 111 -3.73 -21.54 -12.32
CA TYR A 111 -4.05 -20.73 -13.50
C TYR A 111 -2.85 -20.55 -14.45
N GLY A 112 -1.70 -21.14 -14.13
CA GLY A 112 -0.45 -20.98 -14.89
C GLY A 112 0.26 -19.64 -14.65
N ILE A 113 -0.11 -18.91 -13.59
CA ILE A 113 0.57 -17.67 -13.20
C ILE A 113 1.79 -18.06 -12.35
N THR A 114 2.98 -17.98 -12.95
CA THR A 114 4.24 -18.43 -12.35
C THR A 114 5.15 -17.30 -11.88
N ASP A 115 4.83 -16.06 -12.24
CA ASP A 115 5.58 -14.85 -11.90
C ASP A 115 5.01 -14.09 -10.69
N ALA A 116 3.92 -14.58 -10.11
CA ALA A 116 3.34 -14.02 -8.90
C ALA A 116 3.98 -14.59 -7.64
N TYR A 117 4.22 -13.73 -6.65
CA TYR A 117 4.70 -14.15 -5.32
C TYR A 117 3.68 -15.05 -4.62
N THR A 118 4.16 -16.17 -4.10
CA THR A 118 3.37 -17.08 -3.27
C THR A 118 3.24 -16.56 -1.84
N LYS A 119 2.18 -16.99 -1.15
CA LYS A 119 1.98 -16.71 0.28
C LYS A 119 3.19 -17.16 1.12
N THR A 120 3.82 -18.27 0.75
CA THR A 120 5.00 -18.80 1.45
C THR A 120 6.23 -17.91 1.27
N GLU A 121 6.50 -17.43 0.07
CA GLU A 121 7.61 -16.50 -0.20
C GLU A 121 7.43 -15.19 0.55
N ILE A 122 6.21 -14.62 0.51
CA ILE A 122 5.87 -13.41 1.26
C ILE A 122 6.05 -13.63 2.76
N ASN A 123 5.52 -14.72 3.31
CA ASN A 123 5.68 -15.04 4.72
C ASN A 123 7.15 -15.23 5.10
N THR A 124 7.98 -15.80 4.23
CA THR A 124 9.42 -15.95 4.46
C THR A 124 10.14 -14.60 4.49
N LEU A 125 9.85 -13.72 3.51
CA LEU A 125 10.38 -12.36 3.48
C LEU A 125 9.95 -11.56 4.70
N LEU A 126 8.67 -11.67 5.08
CA LEU A 126 8.09 -10.93 6.20
C LEU A 126 8.65 -11.43 7.53
N ASN A 127 8.72 -12.74 7.76
CA ASN A 127 9.30 -13.31 8.97
C ASN A 127 10.77 -12.90 9.12
N SER A 128 11.51 -12.83 8.01
CA SER A 128 12.90 -12.36 8.01
C SER A 128 13.03 -10.88 8.42
N LYS A 129 12.02 -10.05 8.12
CA LYS A 129 11.99 -8.62 8.49
C LYS A 129 11.34 -8.34 9.86
N ALA A 130 10.32 -9.09 10.24
CA ALA A 130 9.45 -8.77 11.38
C ALA A 130 9.96 -9.33 12.71
N ASN A 131 10.68 -10.46 12.72
CA ASN A 131 10.87 -11.25 13.95
C ASN A 131 12.28 -11.27 14.56
N ASN A 132 13.29 -10.69 13.92
CA ASN A 132 14.67 -11.04 14.32
C ASN A 132 15.36 -10.05 15.27
N ALA A 133 14.72 -8.97 15.69
CA ALA A 133 15.39 -7.93 16.44
C ALA A 133 14.55 -7.35 17.57
N ILE A 134 15.06 -7.44 18.79
CA ILE A 134 14.62 -6.62 19.94
C ILE A 134 15.54 -5.42 20.15
N THR A 135 16.49 -5.20 19.24
CA THR A 135 17.49 -4.13 19.29
C THR A 135 17.42 -3.30 18.02
N LEU A 136 17.77 -2.01 18.14
CA LEU A 136 17.89 -1.10 17.00
C LEU A 136 18.83 -1.65 15.91
N ALA A 137 19.96 -2.24 16.33
CA ALA A 137 20.94 -2.83 15.42
C ALA A 137 20.36 -4.01 14.61
N GLY A 138 19.52 -4.86 15.23
CA GLY A 138 18.87 -5.96 14.51
C GLY A 138 17.82 -5.50 13.50
N TYR A 139 17.27 -4.28 13.66
CA TYR A 139 16.44 -3.62 12.64
C TYR A 139 17.25 -2.89 11.56
N GLY A 140 18.59 -2.95 11.61
CA GLY A 140 19.47 -2.25 10.68
C GLY A 140 19.60 -0.75 10.96
N ILE A 141 19.23 -0.28 12.15
CA ILE A 141 19.39 1.11 12.58
C ILE A 141 20.80 1.26 13.15
N GLY A 142 21.72 1.81 12.35
CA GLY A 142 23.16 1.90 12.67
C GLY A 142 23.60 3.23 13.29
N ASP A 143 22.75 4.25 13.30
CA ASP A 143 23.03 5.60 13.80
C ASP A 143 22.48 5.86 15.21
N ALA A 144 21.75 4.90 15.78
CA ALA A 144 21.21 5.01 17.12
C ALA A 144 22.27 4.71 18.19
N TYR A 145 22.31 5.53 19.25
CA TYR A 145 23.12 5.23 20.42
C TYR A 145 22.67 3.95 21.12
N THR A 146 23.64 3.13 21.53
CA THR A 146 23.39 2.00 22.42
C THR A 146 23.10 2.47 23.85
N LYS A 147 22.45 1.60 24.62
CA LYS A 147 22.24 1.83 26.06
C LYS A 147 23.57 2.09 26.78
N SER A 148 24.60 1.31 26.47
CA SER A 148 25.92 1.44 27.10
C SER A 148 26.63 2.75 26.75
N GLU A 149 26.57 3.19 25.48
CA GLU A 149 27.13 4.49 25.09
C GLU A 149 26.40 5.65 25.78
N THR A 150 25.07 5.54 25.92
CA THR A 150 24.26 6.55 26.61
C THR A 150 24.63 6.61 28.10
N GLU A 151 24.71 5.46 28.77
CA GLU A 151 25.11 5.37 30.18
C GLU A 151 26.53 5.89 30.40
N SER A 152 27.48 5.56 29.51
CA SER A 152 28.84 6.07 29.57
C SER A 152 28.88 7.59 29.45
N ARG A 153 28.22 8.16 28.44
CA ARG A 153 28.15 9.62 28.25
C ARG A 153 27.49 10.32 29.44
N LEU A 154 26.43 9.74 30.01
CA LEU A 154 25.76 10.31 31.18
C LEU A 154 26.63 10.26 32.42
N SER A 155 27.38 9.17 32.64
CA SER A 155 28.31 9.04 33.77
C SER A 155 29.45 10.07 33.74
N THR A 156 29.85 10.51 32.55
CA THR A 156 30.87 11.55 32.38
C THR A 156 30.32 12.97 32.52
N LYS A 157 29.00 13.13 32.59
CA LYS A 157 28.39 14.44 32.77
C LYS A 157 28.56 14.87 34.23
N GLN A 158 29.48 15.80 34.47
CA GLN A 158 29.65 16.42 35.78
C GLN A 158 28.42 17.27 36.13
N ASP A 159 27.99 17.23 37.38
CA ASP A 159 26.98 18.16 37.89
C ASP A 159 27.54 19.59 37.81
N LEU A 160 26.75 20.51 37.27
CA LEU A 160 27.16 21.90 37.09
C LEU A 160 27.37 22.58 38.45
N ASN A 161 28.49 23.29 38.59
CA ASN A 161 28.70 24.17 39.73
C ASN A 161 27.65 25.28 39.73
N THR A 162 27.19 25.66 40.92
CA THR A 162 26.18 26.72 41.11
C THR A 162 26.76 27.82 41.99
N ALA A 163 26.36 29.07 41.77
CA ALA A 163 26.85 30.20 42.52
C ALA A 163 25.79 31.30 42.63
N GLY A 164 25.88 32.11 43.68
CA GLY A 164 25.11 33.33 43.85
C GLY A 164 26.04 34.48 44.21
N PHE A 165 26.18 35.45 43.30
CA PHE A 165 27.00 36.65 43.50
C PHE A 165 26.14 37.81 44.01
N GLY A 166 26.22 38.08 45.31
CA GLY A 166 25.55 39.21 45.96
C GLY A 166 26.51 40.38 46.20
N SER A 167 25.94 41.55 46.48
CA SER A 167 26.72 42.78 46.72
C SER A 167 27.53 42.76 48.02
N SER A 168 27.01 42.13 49.08
CA SER A 168 27.65 42.08 50.40
C SER A 168 28.22 40.70 50.76
N ALA A 169 27.70 39.65 50.12
CA ALA A 169 28.16 38.29 50.30
C ALA A 169 27.79 37.43 49.09
N SER A 170 28.60 36.42 48.81
CA SER A 170 28.48 35.51 47.68
C SER A 170 28.77 34.09 48.11
N TRP A 171 28.31 33.12 47.30
CA TRP A 171 28.59 31.71 47.51
C TRP A 171 28.80 30.98 46.20
N GLU A 172 29.59 29.92 46.26
CA GLU A 172 29.88 28.98 45.18
C GLU A 172 29.75 27.56 45.73
N ARG A 173 29.12 26.67 44.96
CA ARG A 173 28.99 25.25 45.27
C ARG A 173 29.51 24.43 44.10
N ASP A 174 30.43 23.55 44.42
CA ASP A 174 30.87 22.48 43.52
C ASP A 174 29.78 21.42 43.43
N GLY A 175 29.23 21.23 42.23
CA GLY A 175 28.18 20.25 41.96
C GLY A 175 28.68 18.81 42.14
N SER A 176 29.97 18.56 41.89
CA SER A 176 30.56 17.23 41.91
C SER A 176 30.97 16.73 43.30
N THR A 177 31.46 17.63 44.17
CA THR A 177 31.90 17.27 45.52
C THR A 177 30.94 17.70 46.62
N GLY A 178 30.00 18.61 46.30
CA GLY A 178 29.15 19.26 47.29
C GLY A 178 29.88 20.30 48.15
N ALA A 179 31.15 20.59 47.88
CA ALA A 179 31.89 21.63 48.59
C ALA A 179 31.28 23.00 48.33
N VAL A 180 31.06 23.76 49.39
CA VAL A 180 30.53 25.12 49.35
C VAL A 180 31.61 26.07 49.86
N GLN A 181 31.79 27.18 49.16
CA GLN A 181 32.58 28.32 49.60
C GLN A 181 31.67 29.54 49.66
N GLN A 182 31.77 30.31 50.73
CA GLN A 182 30.99 31.52 50.92
C GLN A 182 31.90 32.62 51.41
N TYR A 183 31.70 33.84 50.93
CA TYR A 183 32.54 34.96 51.30
C TYR A 183 31.74 36.25 51.26
N GLY A 184 32.21 37.24 52.00
CA GLY A 184 31.54 38.53 52.04
C GLY A 184 32.32 39.54 52.82
N VAL A 185 31.71 40.71 52.97
CA VAL A 185 32.25 41.85 53.70
C VAL A 185 31.32 42.24 54.82
N PHE A 186 31.87 42.81 55.89
CA PHE A 186 31.10 43.44 56.95
C PHE A 186 31.94 44.50 57.65
N ASN A 187 31.26 45.40 58.37
CA ASN A 187 31.90 46.36 59.26
C ASN A 187 31.67 45.93 60.71
N MET A 188 32.75 45.84 61.47
CA MET A 188 32.72 45.61 62.91
C MET A 188 32.64 46.95 63.64
N ALA A 189 31.66 47.12 64.52
CA ALA A 189 31.50 48.34 65.30
C ALA A 189 32.64 48.55 66.32
N ALA A 190 32.89 49.81 66.68
CA ALA A 190 33.83 50.18 67.73
C ALA A 190 33.35 49.70 69.13
N GLY A 191 34.29 49.51 70.06
CA GLY A 191 34.05 49.06 71.42
C GLY A 191 33.78 47.55 71.54
N PRO A 192 33.74 46.99 72.77
CA PRO A 192 33.50 45.56 72.97
C PRO A 192 32.11 45.14 72.50
N ASN A 193 32.04 44.24 71.53
CA ASN A 193 30.77 43.75 70.99
C ASN A 193 30.90 42.38 70.31
N GLU A 194 29.76 41.69 70.15
CA GLU A 194 29.64 40.47 69.36
C GLU A 194 28.71 40.72 68.17
N GLN A 195 29.15 40.30 66.98
CA GLN A 195 28.35 40.39 65.76
C GLN A 195 28.24 39.02 65.12
N THR A 196 27.00 38.61 64.81
CA THR A 196 26.73 37.38 64.06
C THR A 196 26.41 37.71 62.63
N ILE A 197 27.17 37.12 61.71
CA ILE A 197 27.03 37.30 60.27
C ILE A 197 26.39 36.04 59.70
N PRO A 198 25.21 36.14 59.06
CA PRO A 198 24.60 35.00 58.39
C PRO A 198 25.38 34.68 57.10
N PHE A 199 25.57 33.39 56.85
CA PHE A 199 26.02 32.92 55.55
C PHE A 199 24.88 33.04 54.52
N PRO A 200 25.17 33.39 53.25
CA PRO A 200 24.17 33.45 52.18
C PRO A 200 23.34 32.18 52.02
N VAL A 201 23.97 31.02 52.19
CA VAL A 201 23.33 29.71 52.23
C VAL A 201 23.83 28.92 53.45
N SER A 202 23.02 28.03 54.00
CA SER A 202 23.49 27.14 55.06
C SER A 202 24.37 26.04 54.46
N PHE A 203 25.48 25.71 55.11
CA PHE A 203 26.25 24.51 54.82
C PHE A 203 25.40 23.27 55.14
N PRO A 204 25.04 22.42 54.16
CA PRO A 204 24.13 21.29 54.38
C PRO A 204 24.58 20.33 55.48
N THR A 205 25.88 20.10 55.61
CA THR A 205 26.48 19.17 56.56
C THR A 205 27.19 19.92 57.69
N ALA A 206 28.20 20.72 57.37
CA ALA A 206 29.05 21.42 58.34
C ALA A 206 29.80 22.60 57.73
N CYS A 207 29.88 23.71 58.47
CA CYS A 207 30.94 24.69 58.28
C CYS A 207 32.26 24.14 58.86
N ARG A 208 33.32 24.08 58.05
CA ARG A 208 34.61 23.46 58.41
C ARG A 208 35.74 24.45 58.59
N TYR A 209 35.62 25.62 57.97
CA TYR A 209 36.62 26.67 58.03
C TYR A 209 35.92 28.02 57.95
N VAL A 210 36.36 28.97 58.78
CA VAL A 210 36.09 30.39 58.59
C VAL A 210 37.39 31.14 58.80
N GLY A 211 37.73 32.02 57.86
CA GLY A 211 38.85 32.96 57.95
C GLY A 211 38.35 34.39 57.91
N LEU A 212 39.03 35.29 58.62
CA LEU A 212 38.79 36.73 58.60
C LEU A 212 40.03 37.44 58.09
N THR A 213 39.84 38.46 57.25
CA THR A 213 40.92 39.34 56.78
C THR A 213 40.54 40.78 57.08
N ASN A 214 41.41 41.48 57.80
CA ASN A 214 41.26 42.92 58.03
C ASN A 214 41.53 43.68 56.73
N MET A 215 40.69 44.67 56.41
CA MET A 215 40.84 45.51 55.21
C MET A 215 41.46 46.90 55.48
N GLU A 216 41.85 47.20 56.72
CA GLU A 216 42.43 48.50 57.06
C GLU A 216 43.94 48.57 56.87
N ASP A 217 44.42 49.76 56.48
CA ASP A 217 45.84 50.09 56.23
C ASP A 217 46.53 50.74 57.47
N SER A 218 45.78 51.05 58.52
CA SER A 218 46.32 51.61 59.77
C SER A 218 46.44 50.50 60.82
N PRO A 219 47.48 50.50 61.69
CA PRO A 219 47.51 49.61 62.84
C PRO A 219 46.23 49.85 63.63
N ALA A 220 45.35 48.84 63.68
CA ALA A 220 44.13 48.91 64.44
C ALA A 220 44.52 48.92 65.93
N GLU A 221 44.78 50.11 66.48
CA GLU A 221 45.26 50.29 67.84
C GLU A 221 44.22 49.74 68.82
N GLY A 222 44.45 48.51 69.29
CA GLY A 222 43.66 47.86 70.34
C GLY A 222 42.45 47.04 69.90
N ASN A 223 42.14 46.92 68.60
CA ASN A 223 41.05 46.05 68.13
C ASN A 223 41.49 44.58 68.12
N ILE A 224 41.06 43.78 69.11
CA ILE A 224 41.25 42.33 69.10
C ILE A 224 39.97 41.68 68.56
N VAL A 225 39.93 41.54 67.22
CA VAL A 225 38.82 40.88 66.50
C VAL A 225 39.18 39.44 66.19
N ARG A 226 38.30 38.51 66.57
CA ARG A 226 38.48 37.07 66.33
C ARG A 226 37.15 36.37 66.10
N ILE A 227 37.22 35.21 65.45
CA ILE A 227 36.08 34.30 65.37
C ILE A 227 35.83 33.71 66.75
N LEU A 228 34.62 33.87 67.25
CA LEU A 228 34.20 33.30 68.53
C LEU A 228 33.66 31.87 68.35
N ARG A 229 32.77 31.71 67.36
CA ARG A 229 32.10 30.44 67.02
C ARG A 229 31.50 30.53 65.63
N TRP A 230 31.22 29.38 65.02
CA TRP A 230 30.41 29.30 63.81
C TRP A 230 29.41 28.15 63.91
N THR A 231 28.38 28.24 63.08
CA THR A 231 27.38 27.21 62.86
C THR A 231 27.32 26.89 61.37
N ASN A 232 26.37 26.07 60.94
CA ASN A 232 26.16 25.82 59.51
C ASN A 232 25.59 27.05 58.77
N SER A 233 25.03 28.04 59.48
CA SER A 233 24.31 29.16 58.86
C SER A 233 24.91 30.53 59.19
N SER A 234 25.93 30.60 60.06
CA SER A 234 26.51 31.88 60.47
C SER A 234 27.88 31.74 61.12
N VAL A 235 28.61 32.85 61.17
CA VAL A 235 29.79 33.03 62.03
C VAL A 235 29.52 34.15 63.03
N THR A 236 29.88 33.93 64.29
CA THR A 236 29.88 34.97 65.34
C THR A 236 31.31 35.44 65.57
N ILE A 237 31.49 36.75 65.51
CA ILE A 237 32.77 37.43 65.62
C ILE A 237 32.73 38.28 66.88
N LEU A 238 33.79 38.21 67.68
CA LEU A 238 33.97 39.00 68.90
C LEU A 238 34.98 40.10 68.63
N ASN A 239 34.59 41.35 68.90
CA ASN A 239 35.51 42.45 69.10
C ASN A 239 35.74 42.64 70.61
N SER A 240 36.98 42.49 71.06
CA SER A 240 37.33 42.58 72.49
C SER A 240 37.68 44.00 72.96
N GLY A 241 37.74 44.99 72.06
CA GLY A 241 38.08 46.38 72.41
C GLY A 241 38.42 47.26 71.21
N GLY A 242 38.81 48.50 71.48
CA GLY A 242 39.27 49.50 70.50
C GLY A 242 38.20 50.49 70.00
N ASN A 243 38.65 51.55 69.32
CA ASN A 243 37.90 52.82 69.22
C ASN A 243 37.38 53.14 67.81
N THR A 244 37.64 52.29 66.82
CA THR A 244 37.28 52.52 65.42
C THR A 244 36.38 51.39 64.88
N SER A 245 35.43 51.77 64.02
CA SER A 245 34.67 50.79 63.23
C SER A 245 35.54 50.32 62.07
N THR A 246 35.71 49.00 61.93
CA THR A 246 36.71 48.43 61.02
C THR A 246 36.10 47.43 60.04
N ALA A 247 36.53 47.50 58.77
CA ALA A 247 35.99 46.67 57.70
C ALA A 247 36.76 45.36 57.55
N TYR A 248 36.03 44.25 57.43
CA TYR A 248 36.62 42.91 57.28
C TYR A 248 35.99 42.16 56.12
N THR A 249 36.79 41.30 55.50
CA THR A 249 36.26 40.21 54.69
C THR A 249 36.25 38.92 55.51
N TRP A 250 35.30 38.05 55.19
CA TRP A 250 35.25 36.71 55.73
C TRP A 250 35.17 35.70 54.59
N HIS A 251 35.74 34.51 54.81
CA HIS A 251 35.66 33.38 53.89
C HIS A 251 35.36 32.12 54.70
N ALA A 252 34.28 31.44 54.34
CA ALA A 252 33.85 30.20 54.96
C ALA A 252 33.85 29.07 53.93
N LYS A 253 34.25 27.86 54.36
CA LYS A 253 34.20 26.63 53.55
C LYS A 253 33.55 25.51 54.31
N GLY A 254 32.84 24.64 53.60
CA GLY A 254 32.12 23.53 54.17
C GLY A 254 31.43 22.69 53.10
N ASN A 255 30.48 21.87 53.53
CA ASN A 255 29.62 21.04 52.69
C ASN A 255 28.34 20.70 53.45
#